data_AF-A0A177QXZ5-F1
#
_entry.id   AF-A0A177QXZ5-F1
#
_cell.length_a   1.000
_cell.length_b   1.000
_cell.length_c   1.000
_cell.angle_alpha   90.00
_cell.angle_beta   90.00
_cell.angle_gamma   90.00
#
_symmetry.space_group_name_H-M   'P 1'
#
loop_
_entity.id
_entity.type
_entity.pdbx_description
1 polymer ?
#
loop_
_entity_poly.entity_id
_entity_poly.type
_entity_poly.pdbx_seq_one_letter_code
_entity_poly.pdbx_strand_id
1 'polypeptide(L)'
;MSLIEVVVFIVILGIAIVGTLVLYNRVTEASVDPMVRKQALALASSMLEEVELRAFTFCDPDEPAVYTATAGCGSAPAHVEVLGPESFSPPGTEDRYSSTAPFDNVNDYNNFRMGAGQANPDIKTADGTIITSLASYSVVVSVANAGGDFGFAADEVLLITVTATHAPTSIAVTLQGYRFRYAPNSP
;
A
#
# COMPACT_ATOMS: atom_id res chain seq x y z
N MET A 1 5.82 -18.27 -64.36
CA MET A 1 6.39 -17.23 -63.47
C MET A 1 7.55 -16.56 -64.15
N SER A 2 7.62 -15.24 -64.08
CA SER A 2 8.76 -14.46 -64.60
C SER A 2 9.68 -14.00 -63.47
N LEU A 3 10.94 -13.66 -63.78
CA LEU A 3 11.89 -13.13 -62.80
C LEU A 3 11.36 -11.86 -62.12
N ILE A 4 10.66 -10.99 -62.85
CA ILE A 4 10.05 -9.77 -62.30
C ILE A 4 8.94 -10.09 -61.29
N GLU A 5 8.17 -11.15 -61.52
CA GLU A 5 7.07 -11.58 -60.65
C GLU A 5 7.59 -12.07 -59.29
N VAL A 6 8.71 -12.80 -59.29
CA VAL A 6 9.39 -13.24 -58.05
C VAL A 6 9.96 -12.05 -57.29
N VAL A 7 10.56 -11.07 -57.98
CA VAL A 7 11.11 -9.86 -57.35
C VAL A 7 10.00 -9.02 -56.70
N VAL A 8 8.87 -8.84 -57.37
CA VAL A 8 7.74 -8.08 -56.80
C VAL A 8 7.13 -8.83 -55.60
N PHE A 9 7.04 -10.16 -55.67
CA PHE A 9 6.52 -10.96 -54.55
C PHE A 9 7.37 -10.83 -53.28
N ILE A 10 8.70 -10.98 -53.39
CA ILE A 10 9.58 -10.86 -52.21
C ILE A 10 9.58 -9.44 -51.63
N VAL A 11 9.43 -8.41 -52.47
CA VAL A 11 9.36 -7.01 -52.01
C VAL A 11 8.08 -6.78 -51.21
N ILE A 12 6.93 -7.24 -51.73
CA ILE A 12 5.64 -7.09 -51.04
C ILE A 12 5.66 -7.86 -49.71
N LEU A 13 6.18 -9.10 -49.70
CA LEU A 13 6.28 -9.90 -48.49
C LEU A 13 7.21 -9.26 -47.45
N GLY A 14 8.33 -8.68 -47.89
CA GLY A 14 9.24 -7.93 -47.01
C GLY A 14 8.55 -6.76 -46.31
N ILE A 15 7.80 -5.95 -47.07
CA ILE A 15 7.04 -4.82 -46.50
C ILE A 15 5.96 -5.31 -45.54
N ALA A 16 5.25 -6.39 -45.88
CA ALA A 16 4.22 -6.97 -45.02
C ALA A 16 4.80 -7.46 -43.69
N ILE A 17 5.92 -8.19 -43.70
CA ILE A 17 6.56 -8.71 -42.49
C ILE A 17 7.03 -7.57 -41.59
N VAL A 18 7.70 -6.55 -42.13
CA VAL A 18 8.14 -5.39 -41.36
C VAL A 18 6.95 -4.68 -40.71
N GLY A 19 5.85 -4.50 -41.44
CA GLY A 19 4.62 -3.92 -40.90
C GLY A 19 4.02 -4.73 -39.74
N THR A 20 3.97 -6.06 -39.87
CA THR A 20 3.46 -6.93 -38.79
C THR A 20 4.34 -6.93 -37.55
N LEU A 21 5.66 -6.83 -37.71
CA LEU A 21 6.61 -6.84 -36.59
C LEU A 21 6.46 -5.57 -35.71
N VAL A 22 6.27 -4.42 -36.36
CA VAL A 22 5.99 -3.14 -35.67
C VAL A 22 4.69 -3.23 -34.88
N LEU A 23 3.63 -3.80 -35.48
CA LEU A 23 2.35 -4.00 -34.79
C LEU A 23 2.50 -4.94 -33.60
N TYR A 24 3.23 -6.06 -33.76
CA TYR A 24 3.46 -7.03 -32.70
C TYR A 24 4.18 -6.43 -31.48
N ASN A 25 5.25 -5.65 -31.71
CA ASN A 25 5.96 -4.97 -30.63
C ASN A 25 5.02 -4.00 -29.88
N ARG A 26 4.22 -3.21 -30.60
CA ARG A 26 3.28 -2.26 -30.00
C ARG A 26 2.19 -2.95 -29.17
N VAL A 27 1.67 -4.09 -29.64
CA VAL A 27 0.68 -4.88 -28.90
C VAL A 27 1.30 -5.50 -27.64
N THR A 28 2.55 -5.96 -27.72
CA THR A 28 3.26 -6.57 -26.60
C THR A 28 3.50 -5.55 -25.47
N GLU A 29 3.99 -4.35 -25.80
CA GLU A 29 4.19 -3.28 -24.82
C GLU A 29 2.86 -2.84 -24.18
N ALA A 30 1.83 -2.61 -24.99
CA ALA A 30 0.50 -2.24 -24.50
C ALA A 30 -0.17 -3.31 -23.63
N SER A 31 0.32 -4.57 -23.66
CA SER A 31 -0.23 -5.68 -22.88
C SER A 31 0.36 -5.81 -21.48
N VAL A 32 1.49 -5.15 -21.19
CA VAL A 32 2.16 -5.23 -19.87
C VAL A 32 1.53 -4.25 -18.86
N ASP A 33 1.09 -3.08 -19.32
CA ASP A 33 0.50 -2.04 -18.45
C ASP A 33 -0.73 -2.52 -17.65
N PRO A 34 -1.68 -3.29 -18.22
CA PRO A 34 -2.81 -3.81 -17.46
C PRO A 34 -2.38 -4.77 -16.34
N MET A 35 -1.37 -5.61 -16.58
CA MET A 35 -0.87 -6.54 -15.56
C MET A 35 -0.20 -5.79 -14.40
N VAL A 36 0.66 -4.82 -14.72
CA VAL A 36 1.36 -4.00 -13.71
C VAL A 36 0.37 -3.22 -12.86
N ARG A 37 -0.64 -2.60 -13.48
CA ARG A 37 -1.69 -1.86 -12.76
C ARG A 37 -2.51 -2.78 -11.85
N LYS A 38 -2.82 -4.01 -12.27
CA LYS A 38 -3.56 -4.98 -11.45
C LYS A 38 -2.74 -5.44 -10.24
N GLN A 39 -1.44 -5.65 -10.41
CA GLN A 39 -0.55 -5.97 -9.29
C GLN A 39 -0.41 -4.80 -8.31
N ALA A 40 -0.22 -3.57 -8.80
CA ALA A 40 -0.21 -2.37 -7.95
C ALA A 40 -1.53 -2.19 -7.20
N LEU A 41 -2.66 -2.43 -7.85
CA LEU A 41 -3.98 -2.38 -7.21
C LEU A 41 -4.12 -3.44 -6.12
N ALA A 42 -3.71 -4.69 -6.37
CA ALA A 42 -3.76 -5.76 -5.38
C ALA A 42 -2.88 -5.46 -4.15
N LEU A 43 -1.71 -4.83 -4.37
CA LEU A 43 -0.85 -4.38 -3.29
C LEU A 43 -1.48 -3.26 -2.47
N ALA A 44 -2.03 -2.25 -3.15
CA ALA A 44 -2.69 -1.13 -2.48
C ALA A 44 -3.93 -1.59 -1.70
N SER A 45 -4.75 -2.47 -2.28
CA SER A 45 -5.97 -2.98 -1.62
C SER A 45 -5.64 -3.86 -0.44
N SER A 46 -4.69 -4.79 -0.57
CA SER A 46 -4.28 -5.66 0.54
C SER A 46 -3.71 -4.85 1.70
N MET A 47 -2.92 -3.81 1.43
CA MET A 47 -2.39 -2.94 2.48
C MET A 47 -3.48 -2.07 3.09
N LEU A 48 -4.40 -1.52 2.29
CA LEU A 48 -5.52 -0.75 2.83
C LEU A 48 -6.42 -1.59 3.74
N GLU A 49 -6.77 -2.81 3.32
CA GLU A 49 -7.55 -3.75 4.12
C GLU A 49 -6.85 -4.11 5.43
N GLU A 50 -5.53 -4.32 5.39
CA GLU A 50 -4.76 -4.58 6.61
C GLU A 50 -4.83 -3.40 7.59
N VAL A 51 -4.62 -2.17 7.10
CA VAL A 51 -4.69 -0.96 7.93
C VAL A 51 -6.10 -0.75 8.49
N GLU A 52 -7.14 -0.91 7.67
CA GLU A 52 -8.54 -0.70 8.09
C GLU A 52 -9.03 -1.73 9.12
N LEU A 53 -8.43 -2.93 9.13
CA LEU A 53 -8.75 -3.99 10.09
C LEU A 53 -8.12 -3.78 11.46
N ARG A 54 -7.21 -2.81 11.63
CA ARG A 54 -6.64 -2.46 12.92
C ARG A 54 -7.63 -1.69 13.79
N ALA A 55 -7.35 -1.70 15.09
CA ALA A 55 -8.09 -0.94 16.06
C ALA A 55 -7.99 0.56 15.75
N PHE A 56 -8.94 1.33 16.28
CA PHE A 56 -8.79 2.78 16.35
C PHE A 56 -9.29 3.25 17.70
N THR A 57 -8.43 3.07 18.69
CA THR A 57 -8.72 3.25 20.13
C THR A 57 -8.15 4.55 20.67
N PHE A 58 -8.64 5.00 21.82
CA PHE A 58 -8.10 6.19 22.47
C PHE A 58 -6.70 5.96 23.06
N CYS A 59 -6.50 4.78 23.64
CA CYS A 59 -5.26 4.34 24.23
C CYS A 59 -4.67 3.18 23.41
N ASP A 60 -3.37 2.99 23.60
CA ASP A 60 -2.60 1.82 23.19
C ASP A 60 -3.37 0.50 23.53
N PRO A 61 -3.69 -0.35 22.53
CA PRO A 61 -4.35 -1.64 22.69
C PRO A 61 -3.70 -2.61 23.68
N ASP A 62 -2.39 -2.53 23.92
CA ASP A 62 -1.67 -3.38 24.86
C ASP A 62 -1.92 -2.96 26.33
N GLU A 63 -2.56 -1.82 26.57
CA GLU A 63 -2.79 -1.29 27.90
C GLU A 63 -4.22 -1.49 28.42
N PRO A 64 -4.41 -1.85 29.71
CA PRO A 64 -5.74 -2.00 30.30
C PRO A 64 -6.59 -0.72 30.25
N ALA A 65 -5.97 0.44 30.08
CA ALA A 65 -6.65 1.73 29.98
C ALA A 65 -7.63 1.78 28.79
N VAL A 66 -7.34 1.06 27.70
CA VAL A 66 -8.18 1.00 26.49
C VAL A 66 -9.63 0.64 26.80
N TYR A 67 -9.87 -0.28 27.75
CA TYR A 67 -11.21 -0.77 28.09
C TYR A 67 -12.04 0.22 28.95
N THR A 68 -11.40 1.25 29.51
CA THR A 68 -12.02 2.17 30.49
C THR A 68 -12.03 3.63 30.04
N ALA A 69 -11.43 3.94 28.89
CA ALA A 69 -11.43 5.29 28.32
C ALA A 69 -12.87 5.78 28.08
N THR A 70 -13.13 7.06 28.34
CA THR A 70 -14.50 7.64 28.23
C THR A 70 -14.54 8.93 27.42
N ALA A 71 -13.45 9.71 27.42
CA ALA A 71 -13.32 10.95 26.65
C ALA A 71 -11.83 11.19 26.32
N GLY A 72 -11.21 10.23 25.61
CA GLY A 72 -9.76 10.19 25.38
C GLY A 72 -9.04 9.24 26.32
N CYS A 73 -7.74 9.05 26.07
CA CYS A 73 -6.90 8.25 26.94
C CYS A 73 -6.61 9.06 28.21
N GLY A 74 -6.90 8.46 29.37
CA GLY A 74 -6.76 9.12 30.67
C GLY A 74 -5.32 9.52 31.01
N SER A 75 -5.10 10.00 32.23
CA SER A 75 -3.74 10.28 32.72
C SER A 75 -2.97 8.99 33.02
N ALA A 76 -1.64 9.04 32.85
CA ALA A 76 -0.66 7.98 33.05
C ALA A 76 -1.01 6.89 34.12
N PRO A 77 -0.68 5.61 33.86
CA PRO A 77 0.27 5.15 32.85
C PRO A 77 -0.29 5.01 31.43
N ALA A 78 -1.55 5.37 31.21
CA ALA A 78 -2.20 5.28 29.91
C ALA A 78 -1.49 6.10 28.82
N HIS A 79 -1.13 5.45 27.72
CA HIS A 79 -0.50 6.05 26.55
C HIS A 79 -1.54 6.38 25.49
N VAL A 80 -1.50 7.64 25.03
CA VAL A 80 -2.43 8.16 24.02
C VAL A 80 -1.96 7.73 22.64
N GLU A 81 -2.89 7.24 21.84
CA GLU A 81 -2.69 6.93 20.43
C GLU A 81 -2.39 8.17 19.60
N VAL A 82 -1.25 8.19 18.93
CA VAL A 82 -0.77 9.31 18.10
C VAL A 82 -0.25 8.83 16.76
N LEU A 83 -0.33 9.71 15.74
CA LEU A 83 0.12 9.39 14.39
C LEU A 83 1.57 8.87 14.34
N GLY A 84 1.74 7.61 13.95
CA GLY A 84 3.01 6.91 13.82
C GLY A 84 3.21 5.85 14.91
N PRO A 85 4.13 4.91 14.69
CA PRO A 85 4.33 3.79 15.59
C PRO A 85 4.93 4.25 16.91
N GLU A 86 4.50 3.64 18.00
CA GLU A 86 4.95 4.01 19.33
C GLU A 86 6.21 3.25 19.78
N SER A 87 6.75 3.65 20.93
CA SER A 87 8.00 3.07 21.47
C SER A 87 7.97 2.84 22.97
N PHE A 88 6.78 2.89 23.56
CA PHE A 88 6.56 2.76 25.00
C PHE A 88 5.93 1.43 25.40
N SER A 89 5.29 0.69 24.48
CA SER A 89 4.73 -0.62 24.77
C SER A 89 5.85 -1.64 25.04
N PRO A 90 5.85 -2.38 26.16
CA PRO A 90 6.70 -3.55 26.27
C PRO A 90 6.35 -4.53 25.12
N PRO A 91 7.31 -4.91 24.26
CA PRO A 91 8.75 -4.82 24.50
C PRO A 91 9.57 -3.89 23.57
N GLY A 92 9.01 -2.89 22.89
CA GLY A 92 9.82 -1.97 22.10
C GLY A 92 9.08 -1.03 21.14
N THR A 93 9.83 -0.46 20.20
CA THR A 93 9.26 0.30 19.07
C THR A 93 8.43 -0.61 18.20
N GLU A 94 7.19 -0.21 17.93
CA GLU A 94 6.33 -0.99 17.07
C GLU A 94 6.88 -1.04 15.65
N ASP A 95 6.68 -2.19 15.04
CA ASP A 95 6.99 -2.42 13.64
C ASP A 95 6.03 -3.46 13.10
N ARG A 96 5.53 -3.28 11.87
CA ARG A 96 4.61 -4.23 11.21
C ARG A 96 5.05 -5.70 11.32
N TYR A 97 6.36 -5.97 11.32
CA TYR A 97 6.94 -7.32 11.32
C TYR A 97 7.35 -7.81 12.72
N SER A 98 7.17 -6.99 13.75
CA SER A 98 7.49 -7.35 15.12
C SER A 98 6.51 -8.40 15.63
N SER A 99 7.03 -9.49 16.18
CA SER A 99 6.21 -10.54 16.82
C SER A 99 5.70 -10.13 18.20
N THR A 100 6.21 -9.03 18.75
CA THR A 100 5.98 -8.65 20.14
C THR A 100 5.43 -7.24 20.32
N ALA A 101 5.63 -6.37 19.33
CA ALA A 101 5.03 -5.04 19.23
C ALA A 101 4.66 -4.80 17.75
N PRO A 102 3.77 -5.62 17.17
CA PRO A 102 3.26 -5.34 15.83
C PRO A 102 2.41 -4.08 15.86
N PHE A 103 2.30 -3.37 14.74
CA PHE A 103 1.26 -2.35 14.60
C PHE A 103 -0.10 -2.96 14.95
N ASP A 104 -0.79 -2.35 15.90
CA ASP A 104 -2.08 -2.81 16.39
C ASP A 104 -3.18 -1.74 16.27
N ASN A 105 -2.79 -0.50 15.98
CA ASN A 105 -3.64 0.62 15.67
C ASN A 105 -3.48 1.09 14.21
N VAL A 106 -4.49 1.83 13.74
CA VAL A 106 -4.50 2.38 12.38
C VAL A 106 -3.41 3.44 12.20
N ASN A 107 -3.13 4.22 13.24
CA ASN A 107 -2.16 5.33 13.18
C ASN A 107 -0.71 4.88 13.08
N ASP A 108 -0.35 3.66 13.48
CA ASP A 108 1.03 3.17 13.49
C ASP A 108 1.58 3.02 12.07
N TYR A 109 0.68 2.77 11.13
CA TYR A 109 1.00 2.72 9.70
C TYR A 109 1.35 4.10 9.11
N ASN A 110 1.23 5.20 9.87
CA ASN A 110 1.59 6.51 9.37
C ASN A 110 3.08 6.57 8.97
N ASN A 111 3.34 6.94 7.73
CA ASN A 111 4.67 6.93 7.10
C ASN A 111 5.28 5.54 6.93
N PHE A 112 4.50 4.46 7.02
CA PHE A 112 4.99 3.13 6.69
C PHE A 112 5.37 3.05 5.21
N ARG A 113 6.54 2.49 4.91
CA ARG A 113 7.06 2.34 3.55
C ARG A 113 7.79 1.02 3.38
N MET A 114 7.56 0.36 2.25
CA MET A 114 8.29 -0.85 1.87
C MET A 114 8.47 -0.98 0.36
N GLY A 115 9.41 -1.82 -0.05
CA GLY A 115 9.69 -2.13 -1.45
C GLY A 115 10.71 -1.19 -2.10
N ALA A 116 10.72 -1.19 -3.43
CA ALA A 116 11.75 -0.56 -4.25
C ALA A 116 12.04 0.90 -3.84
N GLY A 117 13.31 1.17 -3.54
CA GLY A 117 13.79 2.51 -3.19
C GLY A 117 13.43 3.00 -1.78
N GLN A 118 12.89 2.14 -0.91
CA GLN A 118 12.60 2.46 0.49
C GLN A 118 13.68 1.89 1.42
N ALA A 119 13.71 2.35 2.68
CA ALA A 119 14.62 1.84 3.72
C ALA A 119 14.40 0.34 4.01
N ASN A 120 13.14 -0.10 3.95
CA ASN A 120 12.78 -1.51 3.87
C ASN A 120 12.60 -1.88 2.39
N PRO A 121 13.61 -2.47 1.72
CA PRO A 121 13.66 -2.55 0.26
C PRO A 121 12.73 -3.60 -0.35
N ASP A 122 12.12 -4.45 0.48
CA ASP A 122 11.38 -5.62 0.03
C ASP A 122 9.88 -5.48 0.32
N ILE A 123 9.06 -5.85 -0.66
CA ILE A 123 7.65 -6.13 -0.43
C ILE A 123 7.55 -7.43 0.35
N LYS A 124 6.92 -7.36 1.53
CA LYS A 124 6.75 -8.48 2.45
C LYS A 124 5.29 -8.68 2.82
N THR A 125 4.93 -9.93 3.06
CA THR A 125 3.68 -10.28 3.78
C THR A 125 3.69 -9.71 5.20
N ALA A 126 2.55 -9.74 5.89
CA ALA A 126 2.44 -9.23 7.26
C ALA A 126 3.36 -9.97 8.25
N ASP A 127 3.63 -11.25 8.02
CA ASP A 127 4.58 -12.08 8.79
C ASP A 127 6.06 -11.83 8.42
N GLY A 128 6.34 -10.91 7.48
CA GLY A 128 7.70 -10.54 7.08
C GLY A 128 8.32 -11.39 5.97
N THR A 129 7.58 -12.33 5.38
CA THR A 129 8.07 -13.14 4.24
C THR A 129 8.19 -12.29 2.98
N ILE A 130 9.38 -12.28 2.36
CA ILE A 130 9.66 -11.51 1.13
C ILE A 130 8.95 -12.12 -0.08
N ILE A 131 8.27 -11.28 -0.86
CA ILE A 131 7.65 -11.64 -2.14
C ILE A 131 8.57 -11.15 -3.27
N THR A 132 9.54 -11.97 -3.65
CA THR A 132 10.60 -11.61 -4.61
C THR A 132 10.08 -11.15 -5.98
N SER A 133 8.93 -11.69 -6.44
CA SER A 133 8.30 -11.28 -7.70
C SER A 133 7.81 -9.83 -7.70
N LEU A 134 7.76 -9.17 -6.53
CA LEU A 134 7.31 -7.79 -6.36
C LEU A 134 8.46 -6.83 -6.07
N ALA A 135 9.72 -7.24 -6.28
CA ALA A 135 10.91 -6.42 -6.00
C ALA A 135 10.94 -5.07 -6.75
N SER A 136 10.19 -4.92 -7.84
CA SER A 136 10.04 -3.67 -8.60
C SER A 136 8.91 -2.77 -8.11
N TYR A 137 8.16 -3.17 -7.09
CA TYR A 137 7.08 -2.39 -6.50
C TYR A 137 7.48 -1.77 -5.17
N SER A 138 6.85 -0.65 -4.85
CA SER A 138 6.87 -0.05 -3.52
C SER A 138 5.46 0.25 -3.04
N VAL A 139 5.27 0.29 -1.73
CA VAL A 139 4.04 0.68 -1.05
C VAL A 139 4.38 1.74 -0.01
N VAL A 140 3.61 2.83 -0.02
CA VAL A 140 3.70 3.92 0.96
C VAL A 140 2.31 4.13 1.56
N VAL A 141 2.26 4.18 2.89
CA VAL A 141 1.06 4.49 3.65
C VAL A 141 1.25 5.84 4.35
N SER A 142 0.23 6.68 4.31
CA SER A 142 0.13 7.89 5.12
C SER A 142 -1.22 7.93 5.79
N VAL A 143 -1.24 8.30 7.07
CA VAL A 143 -2.46 8.42 7.86
C VAL A 143 -2.53 9.85 8.38
N ALA A 144 -3.71 10.46 8.26
CA ALA A 144 -3.93 11.85 8.67
C ALA A 144 -5.27 12.01 9.38
N ASN A 145 -5.32 12.92 10.34
CA ASN A 145 -6.56 13.35 10.98
C ASN A 145 -7.49 14.00 9.95
N ALA A 146 -8.74 13.53 9.89
CA ALA A 146 -9.73 13.91 8.89
C ALA A 146 -11.12 14.17 9.49
N GLY A 147 -11.25 14.24 10.83
CA GLY A 147 -12.56 14.44 11.45
C GLY A 147 -13.26 15.74 11.02
N GLY A 148 -12.49 16.78 10.70
CA GLY A 148 -12.99 18.06 10.21
C GLY A 148 -13.79 17.95 8.90
N ASP A 149 -13.46 17.00 8.03
CA ASP A 149 -14.16 16.78 6.75
C ASP A 149 -15.62 16.33 6.97
N PHE A 150 -15.90 15.76 8.14
CA PHE A 150 -17.21 15.20 8.51
C PHE A 150 -17.87 15.93 9.68
N GLY A 151 -17.28 17.04 10.16
CA GLY A 151 -17.81 17.81 11.29
C GLY A 151 -17.56 17.19 12.67
N PHE A 152 -16.60 16.27 12.79
CA PHE A 152 -16.14 15.72 14.07
C PHE A 152 -14.87 16.44 14.56
N ALA A 153 -14.43 16.13 15.79
CA ALA A 153 -13.10 16.51 16.26
C ALA A 153 -12.03 15.86 15.35
N ALA A 154 -10.89 16.51 15.16
CA ALA A 154 -9.93 16.16 14.11
C ALA A 154 -9.45 14.69 14.19
N ASP A 155 -9.30 14.18 15.41
CA ASP A 155 -8.80 12.87 15.80
C ASP A 155 -9.89 11.79 15.94
N GLU A 156 -11.13 12.08 15.54
CA GLU A 156 -12.23 11.09 15.52
C GLU A 156 -12.31 10.31 14.20
N VAL A 157 -11.63 10.79 13.15
CA VAL A 157 -11.58 10.15 11.83
C VAL A 157 -10.16 10.22 11.30
N LEU A 158 -9.68 9.09 10.78
CA LEU A 158 -8.41 9.01 10.07
C LEU A 158 -8.66 8.80 8.57
N LEU A 159 -7.97 9.58 7.74
CA LEU A 159 -7.81 9.32 6.32
C LEU A 159 -6.56 8.46 6.13
N ILE A 160 -6.76 7.24 5.64
CA ILE A 160 -5.71 6.31 5.24
C ILE A 160 -5.49 6.52 3.75
N THR A 161 -4.26 6.79 3.32
CA THR A 161 -3.89 6.84 1.91
C THR A 161 -2.78 5.83 1.65
N VAL A 162 -3.04 4.88 0.77
CA VAL A 162 -2.09 3.85 0.36
C VAL A 162 -1.73 4.06 -1.09
N THR A 163 -0.44 4.18 -1.39
CA THR A 163 0.07 4.31 -2.76
C THR A 163 1.02 3.16 -3.08
N ALA A 164 0.67 2.35 -4.08
CA ALA A 164 1.54 1.33 -4.65
C ALA A 164 2.12 1.81 -5.98
N THR A 165 3.44 1.70 -6.16
CA THR A 165 4.14 2.19 -7.36
C THR A 165 5.02 1.11 -7.96
N HIS A 166 4.96 0.94 -9.29
CA HIS A 166 5.91 0.12 -10.03
C HIS A 166 7.06 0.99 -10.53
N ALA A 167 8.27 0.80 -9.99
CA ALA A 167 9.41 1.68 -10.24
C ALA A 167 9.84 1.76 -11.72
N PRO A 168 9.88 0.67 -12.51
CA PRO A 168 10.29 0.72 -13.92
C PRO A 168 9.36 1.52 -14.85
N THR A 169 8.04 1.47 -14.62
CA THR A 169 7.06 2.13 -15.49
C THR A 169 6.43 3.37 -14.87
N SER A 170 6.75 3.67 -13.61
CA SER A 170 6.16 4.76 -12.81
C SER A 170 4.63 4.70 -12.70
N ILE A 171 4.02 3.54 -12.98
CA ILE A 171 2.59 3.34 -12.77
C ILE A 171 2.34 3.33 -11.25
N ALA A 172 1.52 4.25 -10.79
CA ALA A 172 1.07 4.33 -9.40
C ALA A 172 -0.43 4.10 -9.29
N VAL A 173 -0.85 3.42 -8.24
CA VAL A 173 -2.23 3.25 -7.81
C VAL A 173 -2.35 3.76 -6.39
N THR A 174 -3.24 4.73 -6.17
CA THR A 174 -3.54 5.28 -4.85
C THR A 174 -4.97 4.91 -4.46
N LEU A 175 -5.13 4.35 -3.27
CA LEU A 175 -6.42 4.10 -2.64
C LEU A 175 -6.52 4.92 -1.36
N GLN A 176 -7.75 5.33 -1.04
CA GLN A 176 -8.05 6.07 0.18
C GLN A 176 -9.20 5.40 0.92
N GLY A 177 -9.08 5.36 2.24
CA GLY A 177 -10.09 4.85 3.15
C GLY A 177 -10.24 5.79 4.35
N TYR A 178 -11.42 5.80 4.95
CA TYR A 178 -11.69 6.57 6.17
C TYR A 178 -11.99 5.62 7.31
N ARG A 179 -11.28 5.77 8.42
CA ARG A 179 -11.55 5.04 9.65
C ARG A 179 -12.18 5.97 10.68
N PHE A 180 -13.42 5.67 11.07
CA PHE A 180 -14.11 6.36 12.14
C PHE A 180 -13.88 5.65 13.47
N ARG A 181 -13.72 6.42 14.55
CA ARG A 181 -13.55 5.93 15.92
C ARG A 181 -14.88 5.43 16.52
N TYR A 182 -15.49 4.41 15.91
CA TYR A 182 -16.80 3.90 16.36
C TYR A 182 -16.72 3.01 17.62
N ALA A 183 -15.58 2.40 17.89
CA ALA A 183 -15.35 1.51 19.02
C ALA A 183 -14.03 1.85 19.74
N PRO A 184 -13.95 3.02 20.38
CA PRO A 184 -12.69 3.58 20.94
C PRO A 184 -12.06 2.75 22.06
N ASN A 185 -12.77 1.74 22.58
CA ASN A 185 -12.37 0.91 23.71
C ASN A 185 -12.33 -0.59 23.37
N SER A 186 -12.43 -0.92 22.08
CA SER A 186 -12.39 -2.29 21.58
C SER A 186 -11.17 -2.43 20.66
N PRO A 187 -10.01 -2.78 21.21
CA PRO A 187 -8.88 -3.20 20.40
C PRO A 187 -9.19 -4.47 19.61
#